data_AF-A0A426YT36-F1
#
_entry.id   AF-A0A426YT36-F1
#
_cell.length_a   1.000
_cell.length_b   1.000
_cell.length_c   1.000
_cell.angle_alpha   90.00
_cell.angle_beta   90.00
_cell.angle_gamma   90.00
#
_symmetry.space_group_name_H-M   'P 1'
#
loop_
_entity.id
_entity.type
_entity.pdbx_description
1 polymer ?
#
loop_
_entity_poly.entity_id
_entity_poly.type
_entity_poly.pdbx_seq_one_letter_code
_entity_poly.pdbx_strand_id
1 'polypeptide(L)'
;MLIKFNAVGGGFRGGRGHDSIIGKCIKIKSGPLKGYRGRVKEVTGPLVRVELDSQMKIVTGKSLILVALLAGGENEGNWYMPDIFVNVVKPGGDSHVGIVREVLMQLVHLQDGSCKVALGSAGNGETLTIGSSDLEVVRPKKSDKIKIMNGTLRGVTGKLIGIDGSDGIVKLDDTYEVKILDMVILAKLATK
;
A
#
# COMPACT_ATOMS: atom_id res chain seq x y z
N MET A 1 -2.28 -22.24 -2.44
CA MET A 1 -2.42 -21.77 -1.04
C MET A 1 -1.49 -20.56 -0.86
N LEU A 2 -2.01 -19.40 -0.47
CA LEU A 2 -1.24 -18.15 -0.45
C LEU A 2 -0.43 -18.02 0.85
N ILE A 3 0.89 -18.12 0.75
CA ILE A 3 1.81 -17.95 1.89
C ILE A 3 2.16 -16.46 2.00
N LYS A 4 1.94 -15.84 3.17
CA LYS A 4 2.32 -14.44 3.46
C LYS A 4 3.64 -14.40 4.22
N PHE A 5 4.55 -13.53 3.78
CA PHE A 5 5.88 -13.34 4.37
C PHE A 5 6.02 -11.96 5.04
N ASN A 6 6.74 -11.88 6.16
CA ASN A 6 7.22 -10.62 6.74
C ASN A 6 8.71 -10.70 7.11
N ALA A 7 9.43 -9.57 7.01
CA ALA A 7 10.81 -9.45 7.45
C ALA A 7 10.90 -9.64 8.98
N VAL A 8 11.91 -10.38 9.44
CA VAL A 8 12.20 -10.48 10.88
C VAL A 8 13.10 -9.30 11.23
N GLY A 9 12.57 -8.34 11.98
CA GLY A 9 13.37 -7.28 12.58
C GLY A 9 14.45 -7.90 13.48
N GLY A 10 15.70 -7.79 13.05
CA GLY A 10 16.85 -8.29 13.77
C GLY A 10 18.13 -7.73 13.15
N GLY A 11 18.69 -6.71 13.80
CA GLY A 11 20.09 -6.29 13.73
C GLY A 11 20.75 -6.26 12.36
N PHE A 12 20.82 -5.06 11.77
CA PHE A 12 21.73 -4.72 10.70
C PHE A 12 23.18 -5.04 11.09
N ARG A 13 23.71 -6.17 10.61
CA ARG A 13 25.15 -6.42 10.59
C ARG A 13 25.60 -6.61 9.15
N GLY A 14 26.16 -5.53 8.61
CA GLY A 14 27.28 -5.50 7.67
C GLY A 14 27.12 -6.25 6.36
N GLY A 15 26.83 -5.51 5.28
CA GLY A 15 26.99 -6.00 3.92
C GLY A 15 26.73 -4.89 2.91
N ARG A 16 27.81 -4.32 2.36
CA ARG A 16 27.82 -3.33 1.29
C ARG A 16 27.10 -3.86 0.03
N GLY A 17 26.26 -3.04 -0.57
CA GLY A 17 25.93 -3.12 -2.00
C GLY A 17 24.52 -3.57 -2.35
N HIS A 18 23.74 -2.60 -2.84
CA HIS A 18 22.62 -2.69 -3.78
C HIS A 18 21.37 -3.52 -3.40
N ASP A 19 20.31 -2.79 -3.05
CA ASP A 19 18.83 -2.99 -3.05
C ASP A 19 18.14 -4.32 -3.45
N SER A 20 18.83 -5.47 -3.46
CA SER A 20 18.20 -6.75 -3.76
C SER A 20 17.64 -7.41 -2.49
N ILE A 21 16.36 -7.75 -2.51
CA ILE A 21 15.70 -8.55 -1.47
C ILE A 21 16.19 -10.01 -1.45
N ILE A 22 16.90 -10.44 -2.50
CA ILE A 22 17.53 -11.76 -2.59
C ILE A 22 18.55 -11.91 -1.46
N GLY A 23 18.54 -13.08 -0.80
CA GLY A 23 19.39 -13.39 0.34
C GLY A 23 18.84 -12.97 1.70
N LYS A 24 17.79 -12.11 1.76
CA LYS A 24 17.20 -11.69 3.03
C LYS A 24 16.47 -12.84 3.74
N CYS A 25 16.60 -12.90 5.06
CA CYS A 25 15.87 -13.85 5.90
C CYS A 25 14.46 -13.30 6.19
N ILE A 26 13.44 -14.14 5.98
CA ILE A 26 12.04 -13.80 6.18
C ILE A 26 11.35 -14.87 7.03
N LYS A 27 10.29 -14.50 7.74
CA LYS A 27 9.47 -15.42 8.53
C LYS A 27 8.07 -15.52 7.92
N ILE A 28 7.60 -16.75 7.80
CA ILE A 28 6.25 -17.05 7.33
C ILE A 28 5.28 -16.76 8.48
N LYS A 29 4.22 -15.99 8.21
CA LYS A 29 3.25 -15.56 9.23
C LYS A 29 1.85 -16.14 9.05
N SER A 30 1.58 -16.80 7.92
CA SER A 30 0.29 -17.44 7.64
C SER A 30 0.44 -18.73 6.85
N GLY A 31 -0.60 -19.57 6.91
CA GLY A 31 -0.62 -20.87 6.25
C GLY A 31 0.09 -21.97 7.07
N PRO A 32 0.23 -23.18 6.49
CA PRO A 32 0.71 -24.38 7.20
C PRO A 32 2.16 -24.25 7.68
N LEU A 33 2.91 -23.35 7.06
CA LEU A 33 4.32 -23.09 7.36
C LEU A 33 4.51 -21.83 8.21
N LYS A 34 3.44 -21.31 8.84
CA LYS A 34 3.54 -20.20 9.78
C LYS A 34 4.56 -20.51 10.87
N GLY A 35 5.45 -19.54 11.13
CA GLY A 35 6.51 -19.65 12.13
C GLY A 35 7.88 -20.00 11.54
N TYR A 36 7.91 -20.64 10.36
CA TYR A 36 9.15 -21.02 9.71
C TYR A 36 9.92 -19.81 9.18
N ARG A 37 11.25 -19.92 9.20
CA ARG A 37 12.18 -18.95 8.64
C ARG A 37 12.79 -19.51 7.35
N GLY A 38 13.15 -18.61 6.45
CA GLY A 38 13.85 -18.97 5.23
C GLY A 38 14.48 -17.77 4.54
N ARG A 39 15.30 -18.06 3.54
CA ARG A 39 16.03 -17.05 2.75
C ARG A 39 15.45 -16.92 1.37
N VAL A 40 15.30 -15.69 0.91
CA VAL A 40 14.86 -15.39 -0.45
C VAL A 40 15.94 -15.85 -1.43
N LYS A 41 15.62 -16.77 -2.33
CA LYS A 41 16.52 -17.24 -3.40
C LYS A 41 16.28 -16.51 -4.70
N GLU A 42 15.02 -16.27 -5.00
CA GLU A 42 14.61 -15.73 -6.29
C GLU A 42 13.35 -14.88 -6.11
N VAL A 43 13.26 -13.83 -6.90
CA VAL A 43 12.08 -12.99 -7.05
C VAL A 43 11.70 -12.98 -8.52
N THR A 44 10.47 -13.40 -8.81
CA THR A 44 9.91 -13.39 -10.15
C THR A 44 8.58 -12.63 -10.08
N GLY A 45 8.63 -11.33 -10.39
CA GLY A 45 7.50 -10.42 -10.16
C GLY A 45 7.10 -10.37 -8.67
N PRO A 46 5.83 -10.64 -8.31
CA PRO A 46 5.37 -10.64 -6.92
C PRO A 46 5.52 -12.00 -6.22
N LEU A 47 6.04 -13.01 -6.93
CA LEU A 47 6.32 -14.32 -6.38
C LEU A 47 7.75 -14.36 -5.83
N VAL A 48 7.87 -14.96 -4.65
CA VAL A 48 9.15 -15.13 -3.97
C VAL A 48 9.36 -16.59 -3.71
N ARG A 49 10.55 -17.08 -4.10
CA ARG A 49 11.01 -18.42 -3.75
C ARG A 49 11.91 -18.31 -2.54
N VAL A 50 11.54 -19.04 -1.51
CA VAL A 50 12.14 -18.95 -0.18
C VAL A 50 12.63 -20.33 0.20
N GLU A 51 13.93 -20.48 0.39
CA GLU A 51 14.49 -21.71 0.95
C GLU A 51 14.31 -21.68 2.47
N LEU A 52 13.61 -22.66 3.03
CA LEU A 52 13.40 -22.78 4.47
C LEU A 52 14.66 -23.27 5.17
N ASP A 53 15.08 -22.58 6.24
CA ASP A 53 16.33 -22.87 6.96
C ASP A 53 16.35 -24.28 7.57
N SER A 54 15.19 -24.78 8.02
CA SER A 54 15.08 -26.06 8.75
C SER A 54 14.63 -27.25 7.90
N GLN A 55 14.27 -27.03 6.63
CA GLN A 55 13.63 -28.08 5.82
C GLN A 55 14.25 -28.29 4.43
N MET A 56 15.36 -27.65 4.08
CA MET A 56 16.00 -27.69 2.73
C MET A 56 14.96 -27.70 1.59
N LYS A 57 13.87 -26.95 1.79
CA LYS A 57 12.71 -26.95 0.90
C LYS A 57 12.48 -25.54 0.43
N ILE A 58 12.35 -25.39 -0.88
CA ILE A 58 11.97 -24.12 -1.50
C ILE A 58 10.45 -24.02 -1.50
N VAL A 59 9.94 -22.92 -0.96
CA VAL A 59 8.52 -22.59 -0.97
C VAL A 59 8.30 -21.32 -1.77
N THR A 60 7.29 -21.36 -2.62
CA THR A 60 6.87 -20.19 -3.41
C THR A 60 5.66 -19.56 -2.75
N GLY A 61 5.71 -18.25 -2.52
CA GLY A 61 4.58 -17.50 -2.00
C GLY A 61 4.55 -16.06 -2.50
N LYS A 62 3.48 -15.33 -2.19
CA LYS A 62 3.36 -13.92 -2.52
C LYS A 62 3.95 -13.09 -1.39
N SER A 63 4.91 -12.23 -1.71
CA SER A 63 5.42 -11.26 -0.73
C SER A 63 4.64 -9.97 -0.86
N LEU A 64 3.78 -9.69 0.12
CA LEU A 64 3.12 -8.38 0.25
C LEU A 64 4.15 -7.25 0.40
N ILE A 65 5.34 -7.56 0.92
CA ILE A 65 6.47 -6.63 1.02
C ILE A 65 7.04 -6.30 -0.36
N LEU A 66 7.15 -7.26 -1.28
CA LEU A 66 7.57 -6.96 -2.66
C LEU A 66 6.50 -6.20 -3.42
N VAL A 67 5.22 -6.46 -3.16
CA VAL A 67 4.14 -5.63 -3.74
C VAL A 67 4.25 -4.19 -3.23
N ALA A 68 4.53 -3.98 -1.93
CA ALA A 68 4.74 -2.64 -1.38
C ALA A 68 6.05 -1.98 -1.81
N LEU A 69 7.12 -2.76 -2.02
CA LEU A 69 8.45 -2.28 -2.44
C LEU A 69 8.52 -2.03 -3.96
N LEU A 70 7.88 -2.87 -4.77
CA LEU A 70 7.72 -2.66 -6.22
C LEU A 70 6.68 -1.58 -6.53
N ALA A 71 5.66 -1.42 -5.68
CA ALA A 71 4.78 -0.24 -5.71
C ALA A 71 5.46 1.03 -5.16
N GLY A 72 6.69 0.92 -4.66
CA GLY A 72 7.54 2.00 -4.18
C GLY A 72 8.69 2.31 -5.15
N GLY A 73 8.43 2.24 -6.46
CA GLY A 73 9.27 2.89 -7.46
C GLY A 73 8.89 4.37 -7.55
N GLU A 74 9.88 5.23 -7.70
CA GLU A 74 9.74 6.67 -7.98
C GLU A 74 9.03 6.86 -9.32
N ASN A 75 7.71 6.74 -9.38
CA ASN A 75 6.92 7.06 -10.55
C ASN A 75 5.57 7.66 -10.13
N GLU A 76 5.17 8.72 -10.83
CA GLU A 76 3.84 9.32 -10.77
C GLU A 76 2.74 8.24 -10.79
N GLY A 77 1.77 8.34 -9.87
CA GLY A 77 0.46 7.72 -10.07
C GLY A 77 0.05 6.57 -9.14
N ASN A 78 0.88 6.07 -8.22
CA ASN A 78 0.48 4.92 -7.38
C ASN A 78 -0.16 5.30 -6.03
N TRP A 79 -1.25 6.06 -6.09
CA TRP A 79 -2.05 6.45 -4.91
C TRP A 79 -2.74 5.27 -4.21
N TYR A 80 -2.73 4.06 -4.79
CA TYR A 80 -3.48 2.91 -4.32
C TYR A 80 -3.09 2.49 -2.89
N MET A 81 -3.99 2.76 -1.95
CA MET A 81 -3.89 2.30 -0.57
C MET A 81 -5.26 2.09 0.05
N PRO A 82 -5.38 1.17 1.01
CA PRO A 82 -6.64 0.99 1.73
C PRO A 82 -6.93 2.17 2.64
N ASP A 83 -8.21 2.27 3.01
CA ASP A 83 -8.77 3.20 3.99
C ASP A 83 -8.75 4.67 3.53
N ILE A 84 -8.76 4.92 2.22
CA ILE A 84 -8.92 6.28 1.66
C ILE A 84 -10.23 6.43 0.92
N PHE A 85 -10.74 7.66 0.87
CA PHE A 85 -11.91 8.01 0.08
C PHE A 85 -11.56 8.22 -1.39
N VAL A 86 -12.42 7.68 -2.26
CA VAL A 86 -12.35 7.83 -3.71
C VAL A 86 -13.73 8.18 -4.27
N ASN A 87 -13.75 8.92 -5.36
CA ASN A 87 -14.93 9.08 -6.21
C ASN A 87 -14.87 8.01 -7.29
N VAL A 88 -15.95 7.25 -7.42
CA VAL A 88 -16.17 6.32 -8.52
C VAL A 88 -16.80 7.10 -9.67
N VAL A 89 -16.08 7.20 -10.79
CA VAL A 89 -16.53 7.85 -12.01
C VAL A 89 -17.07 6.79 -12.95
N LYS A 90 -18.38 6.80 -13.20
CA LYS A 90 -18.99 5.90 -14.19
C LYS A 90 -19.10 6.58 -15.55
N PRO A 91 -18.88 5.88 -16.67
CA PRO A 91 -19.17 6.44 -17.98
C PRO A 91 -20.68 6.74 -18.11
N GLY A 92 -21.03 8.02 -18.15
CA GLY A 92 -22.39 8.51 -18.43
C GLY A 92 -23.30 8.83 -17.23
N GLY A 93 -22.78 9.05 -16.00
CA GLY A 93 -23.63 9.38 -14.84
C GLY A 93 -22.92 10.07 -13.66
N ASP A 94 -23.60 10.08 -12.51
CA ASP A 94 -23.15 10.71 -11.26
C ASP A 94 -21.96 9.99 -10.59
N SER A 95 -21.02 10.76 -10.06
CA SER A 95 -19.92 10.23 -9.25
C SER A 95 -20.40 9.82 -7.86
N HIS A 96 -19.94 8.67 -7.38
CA HIS A 96 -20.30 8.15 -6.06
C HIS A 96 -19.06 8.07 -5.16
N VAL A 97 -19.17 8.58 -3.93
CA VAL A 97 -18.09 8.41 -2.94
C VAL A 97 -18.02 6.96 -2.48
N GLY A 98 -16.82 6.45 -2.31
CA GLY A 98 -16.55 5.15 -1.72
C GLY A 98 -15.23 5.11 -0.97
N ILE A 99 -14.99 4.00 -0.28
CA ILE A 99 -13.78 3.75 0.50
C ILE A 99 -13.04 2.56 -0.08
N VAL A 100 -11.76 2.72 -0.37
CA VAL A 100 -10.90 1.62 -0.81
C VAL A 100 -10.69 0.64 0.35
N ARG A 101 -11.15 -0.60 0.18
CA ARG A 101 -10.98 -1.69 1.16
C ARG A 101 -9.78 -2.57 0.84
N GLU A 102 -9.56 -2.83 -0.44
CA GLU A 102 -8.49 -3.71 -0.91
C GLU A 102 -7.97 -3.22 -2.25
N VAL A 103 -6.65 -3.20 -2.44
CA VAL A 103 -6.02 -2.92 -3.72
C VAL A 103 -5.71 -4.26 -4.39
N LEU A 104 -6.28 -4.49 -5.57
CA LEU A 104 -6.07 -5.67 -6.38
C LEU A 104 -5.10 -5.34 -7.52
N MET A 105 -3.86 -5.80 -7.40
CA MET A 105 -2.92 -5.76 -8.52
C MET A 105 -3.08 -7.01 -9.37
N GLN A 106 -3.32 -6.84 -10.67
CA GLN A 106 -3.40 -7.95 -11.60
C GLN A 106 -1.99 -8.37 -12.05
N LEU A 107 -1.72 -9.68 -12.04
CA LEU A 107 -0.38 -10.25 -12.23
C LEU A 107 0.17 -10.12 -13.66
N VAL A 108 -0.66 -9.70 -14.63
CA VAL A 108 -0.35 -9.77 -16.07
C VAL A 108 -0.19 -8.39 -16.70
N HIS A 109 -0.85 -7.36 -16.17
CA HIS A 109 -0.73 -5.97 -16.61
C HIS A 109 -0.53 -5.09 -15.37
N LEU A 110 0.73 -4.72 -15.10
CA LEU A 110 1.11 -3.88 -13.96
C LEU A 110 0.50 -2.46 -14.01
N GLN A 111 -0.10 -2.09 -15.15
CA GLN A 111 -0.69 -0.78 -15.41
C GLN A 111 -2.21 -0.72 -15.09
N ASP A 112 -2.91 -1.86 -15.07
CA ASP A 112 -4.37 -1.92 -14.88
C ASP A 112 -4.73 -2.34 -13.45
N GLY A 113 -4.34 -1.53 -12.47
CA GLY A 113 -4.73 -1.74 -11.08
C GLY A 113 -6.26 -1.68 -10.91
N SER A 114 -6.84 -2.52 -10.06
CA SER A 114 -8.23 -2.39 -9.63
C SER A 114 -8.32 -2.32 -8.11
N CYS A 115 -9.41 -1.76 -7.58
CA CYS A 115 -9.65 -1.66 -6.16
C CYS A 115 -11.00 -2.24 -5.81
N LYS A 116 -11.09 -2.91 -4.65
CA LYS A 116 -12.37 -3.16 -3.99
C LYS A 116 -12.79 -1.91 -3.26
N VAL A 117 -13.88 -1.30 -3.68
CA VAL A 117 -14.41 -0.06 -3.14
C VAL A 117 -15.75 -0.34 -2.48
N ALA A 118 -15.85 -0.06 -1.19
CA ALA A 118 -17.14 -0.05 -0.48
C ALA A 118 -17.83 1.29 -0.76
N LEU A 119 -18.98 1.26 -1.43
CA LEU A 119 -19.74 2.46 -1.76
C LEU A 119 -20.33 3.11 -0.51
N GLY A 120 -20.46 4.44 -0.57
CA GLY A 120 -21.00 5.26 0.51
C GLY A 120 -19.93 5.75 1.49
N SER A 121 -20.21 6.89 2.12
CA SER A 121 -19.28 7.58 3.01
C SER A 121 -18.98 6.83 4.31
N ALA A 122 -19.88 5.94 4.74
CA ALA A 122 -19.70 5.07 5.90
C ALA A 122 -18.98 3.74 5.58
N GLY A 123 -18.79 3.43 4.29
CA GLY A 123 -18.09 2.21 3.84
C GLY A 123 -18.76 0.90 4.25
N ASN A 124 -20.06 0.95 4.57
CA ASN A 124 -20.93 -0.18 4.86
C ASN A 124 -21.82 -0.56 3.67
N GLY A 125 -21.70 0.14 2.55
CA GLY A 125 -22.42 -0.18 1.32
C GLY A 125 -21.81 -1.36 0.56
N GLU A 126 -22.38 -1.59 -0.62
CA GLU A 126 -21.92 -2.62 -1.55
C GLU A 126 -20.43 -2.46 -1.88
N THR A 127 -19.70 -3.58 -1.93
CA THR A 127 -18.29 -3.59 -2.33
C THR A 127 -18.15 -4.03 -3.78
N LEU A 128 -17.67 -3.12 -4.63
CA LEU A 128 -17.45 -3.37 -6.05
C LEU A 128 -15.96 -3.45 -6.37
N THR A 129 -15.60 -4.20 -7.40
CA THR A 129 -14.25 -4.16 -7.99
C THR A 129 -14.26 -3.15 -9.13
N ILE A 130 -13.43 -2.11 -9.02
CA ILE A 130 -13.44 -0.95 -9.92
C ILE A 130 -12.04 -0.75 -10.47
N GLY A 131 -11.94 -0.47 -11.77
CA GLY A 131 -10.68 -0.15 -12.44
C GLY A 131 -10.11 1.16 -11.93
N SER A 132 -8.79 1.27 -11.87
CA SER A 132 -8.10 2.50 -11.47
C SER A 132 -8.48 3.73 -12.28
N SER A 133 -8.70 3.57 -13.59
CA SER A 133 -9.12 4.65 -14.50
C SER A 133 -10.49 5.25 -14.15
N ASP A 134 -11.31 4.50 -13.41
CA ASP A 134 -12.66 4.92 -12.99
C ASP A 134 -12.66 5.48 -11.54
N LEU A 135 -11.49 5.71 -10.95
CA LEU A 135 -11.34 6.17 -9.57
C LEU A 135 -10.54 7.47 -9.50
N GLU A 136 -11.09 8.43 -8.76
CA GLU A 136 -10.43 9.69 -8.43
C GLU A 136 -10.27 9.83 -6.91
N VAL A 137 -9.09 10.24 -6.44
CA VAL A 137 -8.86 10.44 -5.00
C VAL A 137 -9.67 11.63 -4.50
N VAL A 138 -10.36 11.46 -3.37
CA VAL A 138 -11.04 12.58 -2.72
C VAL A 138 -10.02 13.51 -2.08
N ARG A 139 -9.92 14.73 -2.61
CA ARG A 139 -9.06 15.79 -2.07
C ARG A 139 -9.49 16.16 -0.64
N PRO A 140 -8.58 16.10 0.34
CA PRO A 140 -8.90 16.40 1.73
C PRO A 140 -9.14 17.91 1.96
N LYS A 141 -9.96 18.24 2.96
CA LYS A 141 -10.22 19.61 3.41
C LYS A 141 -9.56 19.90 4.76
N LYS A 142 -9.43 21.18 5.12
CA LYS A 142 -8.96 21.57 6.46
C LYS A 142 -9.76 20.83 7.54
N SER A 143 -9.05 20.32 8.53
CA SER A 143 -9.52 19.45 9.62
C SER A 143 -9.79 18.00 9.28
N ASP A 144 -9.73 17.57 8.01
CA ASP A 144 -9.84 16.15 7.66
C ASP A 144 -8.63 15.37 8.17
N LYS A 145 -8.90 14.10 8.52
CA LYS A 145 -7.85 13.09 8.66
C LYS A 145 -7.36 12.69 7.27
N ILE A 146 -6.05 12.53 7.13
CA ILE A 146 -5.40 12.25 5.86
C ILE A 146 -4.49 11.03 5.95
N LYS A 147 -4.16 10.49 4.78
CA LYS A 147 -3.10 9.51 4.58
C LYS A 147 -2.20 9.98 3.44
N ILE A 148 -0.89 9.93 3.64
CA ILE A 148 0.10 10.35 2.65
C ILE A 148 0.25 9.25 1.61
N MET A 149 0.06 9.57 0.33
CA MET A 149 -0.06 8.61 -0.76
C MET A 149 1.26 8.26 -1.44
N ASN A 150 2.21 9.21 -1.44
CA ASN A 150 3.49 9.08 -2.14
C ASN A 150 4.63 9.76 -1.37
N GLY A 151 5.86 9.56 -1.82
CA GLY A 151 7.07 10.09 -1.20
C GLY A 151 7.54 9.29 0.02
N THR A 152 8.54 9.81 0.72
CA THR A 152 9.21 9.14 1.85
C THR A 152 8.31 8.88 3.05
N LEU A 153 7.20 9.61 3.16
CA LEU A 153 6.21 9.50 4.24
C LEU A 153 4.95 8.74 3.81
N ARG A 154 4.99 8.04 2.68
CA ARG A 154 3.87 7.23 2.19
C ARG A 154 3.33 6.29 3.27
N GLY A 155 2.01 6.28 3.42
CA GLY A 155 1.29 5.46 4.39
C GLY A 155 1.13 6.08 5.77
N VAL A 156 1.88 7.14 6.09
CA VAL A 156 1.75 7.88 7.36
C VAL A 156 0.41 8.64 7.37
N THR A 157 -0.25 8.68 8.53
CA THR A 157 -1.50 9.41 8.74
C THR A 157 -1.27 10.71 9.49
N GLY A 158 -2.22 11.63 9.34
CA GLY A 158 -2.18 12.91 10.02
C GLY A 158 -3.49 13.66 9.94
N LYS A 159 -3.46 14.91 10.39
CA LYS A 159 -4.56 15.87 10.25
C LYS A 159 -4.11 17.04 9.39
N LEU A 160 -4.90 17.38 8.37
CA LEU A 160 -4.67 18.58 7.58
C LEU A 160 -5.12 19.81 8.39
N ILE A 161 -4.17 20.63 8.82
CA ILE A 161 -4.44 21.78 9.70
C ILE A 161 -4.51 23.12 8.95
N GLY A 162 -3.99 23.17 7.73
CA GLY A 162 -4.06 24.33 6.85
C GLY A 162 -3.81 23.96 5.39
N ILE A 163 -4.18 24.84 4.48
CA ILE A 163 -3.92 24.75 3.05
C ILE A 163 -3.40 26.11 2.61
N ASP A 164 -2.29 26.13 1.89
CA ASP A 164 -1.70 27.32 1.30
C ASP A 164 -1.33 27.03 -0.16
N GLY A 165 -2.09 27.59 -1.10
CA GLY A 165 -1.94 27.30 -2.53
C GLY A 165 -2.06 25.81 -2.88
N SER A 166 -0.99 25.24 -3.43
CA SER A 166 -0.87 23.81 -3.75
C SER A 166 -0.43 22.95 -2.56
N ASP A 167 -0.07 23.55 -1.43
CA ASP A 167 0.51 22.86 -0.29
C ASP A 167 -0.49 22.68 0.86
N GLY A 168 -0.39 21.52 1.51
CA GLY A 168 -1.11 21.15 2.72
C GLY A 168 -0.18 21.21 3.93
N ILE A 169 -0.62 21.88 4.99
CA ILE A 169 0.05 21.89 6.28
C ILE A 169 -0.52 20.75 7.11
N VAL A 170 0.27 19.69 7.28
CA VAL A 170 -0.14 18.42 7.89
C VAL A 170 0.53 18.26 9.24
N LYS A 171 -0.26 18.01 10.29
CA LYS A 171 0.22 17.53 11.58
C LYS A 171 0.19 16.00 11.58
N LEU A 172 1.34 15.34 11.71
CA LEU A 172 1.46 13.88 11.73
C LEU A 172 0.90 13.29 13.03
N ASP A 173 0.28 12.11 12.95
CA ASP A 173 -0.36 11.49 14.12
C ASP A 173 0.66 10.90 15.11
N ASP A 174 1.72 10.24 14.60
CA ASP A 174 2.68 9.52 15.46
C ASP A 174 3.72 10.44 16.10
N THR A 175 4.26 11.39 15.33
CA THR A 175 5.35 12.27 15.78
C THR A 175 4.86 13.64 16.25
N TYR A 176 3.60 14.00 15.96
CA TYR A 176 3.05 15.33 16.18
C TYR A 176 3.77 16.48 15.43
N GLU A 177 4.74 16.16 14.57
CA GLU A 177 5.44 17.13 13.73
C GLU A 177 4.50 17.75 12.71
N VAL A 178 4.75 19.01 12.37
CA VAL A 178 4.08 19.72 11.28
C VAL A 178 4.96 19.69 10.04
N LYS A 179 4.40 19.26 8.91
CA LYS A 179 5.07 19.25 7.61
C LYS A 179 4.22 19.95 6.56
N ILE A 180 4.90 20.58 5.61
CA ILE A 180 4.30 21.14 4.41
C ILE A 180 4.49 20.09 3.31
N LEU A 181 3.39 19.62 2.73
CA LEU A 181 3.36 18.56 1.73
C LEU A 181 2.45 18.98 0.58
N ASP A 182 2.80 18.63 -0.65
CA ASP A 182 1.94 18.89 -1.80
C ASP A 182 0.56 18.24 -1.60
N MET A 183 -0.51 18.98 -1.86
CA MET A 183 -1.89 18.48 -1.78
C MET A 183 -2.13 17.27 -2.69
N VAL A 184 -1.38 17.12 -3.79
CA VAL A 184 -1.50 16.00 -4.75
C VAL A 184 -1.12 14.66 -4.11
N ILE A 185 -0.28 14.66 -3.07
CA ILE A 185 0.12 13.42 -2.38
C ILE A 185 -0.74 13.11 -1.15
N LEU A 186 -1.83 13.84 -0.90
CA LEU A 186 -2.69 13.67 0.28
C LEU A 186 -4.06 13.11 -0.11
N ALA A 187 -4.48 12.03 0.54
CA ALA A 187 -5.85 11.52 0.45
C ALA A 187 -6.61 11.75 1.74
N LYS A 188 -7.93 11.97 1.63
CA LYS A 188 -8.82 11.88 2.80
C LYS A 188 -8.87 10.45 3.32
N LEU A 189 -8.56 10.28 4.61
CA LEU A 189 -8.58 9.00 5.31
C LEU A 189 -10.00 8.67 5.76
N ALA A 190 -10.44 7.44 5.49
CA ALA A 190 -11.63 6.86 6.09
C ALA A 190 -11.30 6.36 7.50
N THR A 191 -11.84 7.03 8.51
CA THR A 191 -11.80 6.53 9.89
C THR A 191 -12.92 5.51 10.06
N LYS A 192 -12.60 4.37 10.66
CA LYS A 192 -13.61 3.39 11.09
C LYS A 192 -14.51 3.96 12.18
#